data_AF-K5CMX2-F1
#
_entry.id   AF-K5CMX2-F1
#
_cell.length_a   1.000
_cell.length_b   1.000
_cell.length_c   1.000
_cell.angle_alpha   90.00
_cell.angle_beta   90.00
_cell.angle_gamma   90.00
#
_symmetry.space_group_name_H-M   'P 1'
#
loop_
_entity.id
_entity.type
_entity.pdbx_description
1 polymer ?
#
loop_
_entity_poly.entity_id
_entity_poly.type
_entity_poly.pdbx_seq_one_letter_code
_entity_poly.pdbx_strand_id
1 'polypeptide(L)'
;MKTGMTNFNVNMYNDKIELLNKIIDTFNITIYSFYGWGHKITPAFVKKLIDNPAEMYHKYLSFEYITQRKCAEYGIKDKEYLNPLHQDCFHDIVDEMESIFESFNQFCTLLPHIKEAYGSLCYLAEESHTNEAHVMETKNARLQIMQQCAEYGKIEDRRFTFSDSDFEV
;
A
#
# COMPACT_ATOMS: atom_id res chain seq x y z
N MET A 1 -39.86 -0.41 -11.45
CA MET A 1 -39.43 -0.40 -10.04
C MET A 1 -38.02 0.13 -9.99
N LYS A 2 -37.74 1.15 -9.19
CA LYS A 2 -36.38 1.66 -8.97
C LYS A 2 -35.75 0.91 -7.79
N THR A 3 -34.59 0.33 -8.02
CA THR A 3 -33.69 -0.12 -6.95
C THR A 3 -32.93 1.11 -6.45
N GLY A 4 -32.81 1.25 -5.14
CA GLY A 4 -31.97 2.29 -4.56
C GLY A 4 -31.42 1.85 -3.21
N MET A 5 -30.48 2.65 -2.69
CA MET A 5 -29.78 2.34 -1.45
C MET A 5 -30.78 2.33 -0.29
N THR A 6 -30.92 1.19 0.38
CA THR A 6 -31.82 1.01 1.52
C THR A 6 -31.09 1.10 2.84
N ASN A 7 -29.79 0.80 2.86
CA ASN A 7 -28.96 0.86 4.06
C ASN A 7 -27.48 1.05 3.66
N PHE A 8 -26.67 1.55 4.58
CA PHE A 8 -25.23 1.76 4.41
C PHE A 8 -24.49 1.24 5.63
N ASN A 9 -23.58 0.28 5.42
CA ASN A 9 -22.80 -0.31 6.49
C ASN A 9 -21.58 0.58 6.82
N VAL A 10 -21.77 1.50 7.78
CA VAL A 10 -20.74 2.43 8.24
C VAL A 10 -19.50 1.72 8.81
N ASN A 11 -19.69 0.63 9.55
CA ASN A 11 -18.57 -0.11 10.15
C ASN A 11 -17.69 -0.73 9.07
N MET A 12 -18.30 -1.41 8.08
CA MET A 12 -17.58 -1.97 6.95
C MET A 12 -16.87 -0.90 6.11
N TYR A 13 -17.47 0.28 5.97
CA TYR A 13 -16.83 1.42 5.31
C TYR A 13 -15.56 1.86 6.06
N ASN A 14 -15.66 2.05 7.38
CA ASN A 14 -14.53 2.44 8.20
C ASN A 14 -13.40 1.40 8.14
N ASP A 15 -13.73 0.10 8.27
CA ASP A 15 -12.76 -0.99 8.19
C ASP A 15 -12.03 -1.00 6.84
N LYS A 16 -12.76 -0.77 5.73
CA LYS A 16 -12.18 -0.70 4.38
C LYS A 16 -11.29 0.52 4.17
N ILE A 17 -11.65 1.68 4.74
CA ILE A 17 -10.82 2.89 4.69
C ILE A 17 -9.55 2.70 5.51
N GLU A 18 -9.64 2.11 6.71
CA GLU A 18 -8.47 1.81 7.53
C GLU A 18 -7.54 0.83 6.80
N LEU A 19 -8.08 -0.22 6.20
CA LEU A 19 -7.31 -1.16 5.40
C LEU A 19 -6.64 -0.48 4.20
N LEU A 20 -7.34 0.42 3.48
CA LEU A 20 -6.76 1.16 2.36
C LEU A 20 -5.59 2.06 2.82
N ASN A 21 -5.74 2.76 3.93
CA ASN A 21 -4.66 3.59 4.49
C ASN A 21 -3.46 2.72 4.85
N LYS A 22 -3.69 1.59 5.56
CA LYS A 22 -2.64 0.65 5.92
C LYS A 22 -1.92 0.07 4.70
N ILE A 23 -2.65 -0.23 3.63
CA ILE A 23 -2.10 -0.65 2.34
C ILE A 23 -1.16 0.43 1.79
N ILE A 24 -1.64 1.68 1.70
CA ILE A 24 -0.87 2.79 1.13
C ILE A 24 0.41 3.03 1.94
N ASP A 25 0.30 3.08 3.28
CA ASP A 25 1.45 3.31 4.17
C ASP A 25 2.49 2.20 4.04
N THR A 26 2.05 0.95 4.14
CA THR A 26 2.95 -0.22 4.01
C THR A 26 3.63 -0.22 2.64
N PHE A 27 2.88 0.06 1.58
CA PHE A 27 3.42 0.08 0.22
C PHE A 27 4.47 1.19 0.07
N ASN A 28 4.20 2.39 0.59
CA ASN A 28 5.13 3.51 0.58
C ASN A 28 6.41 3.22 1.35
N ILE A 29 6.32 2.62 2.53
CA ILE A 29 7.50 2.19 3.32
C ILE A 29 8.33 1.18 2.51
N THR A 30 7.69 0.21 1.86
CA THR A 30 8.39 -0.79 1.05
C THR A 30 9.12 -0.18 -0.14
N ILE A 31 8.48 0.69 -0.93
CA ILE A 31 9.15 1.32 -2.07
C ILE A 31 10.23 2.31 -1.63
N TYR A 32 10.07 2.93 -0.45
CA TYR A 32 11.08 3.80 0.15
C TYR A 32 12.36 3.04 0.46
N SER A 33 12.28 1.79 0.96
CA SER A 33 13.46 0.94 1.15
C SER A 33 14.26 0.78 -0.15
N PHE A 34 13.59 0.49 -1.28
CA PHE A 34 14.28 0.38 -2.58
C PHE A 34 14.85 1.72 -3.04
N TYR A 35 14.09 2.81 -2.87
CA TYR A 35 14.54 4.15 -3.23
C TYR A 35 15.75 4.62 -2.43
N GLY A 36 15.77 4.40 -1.11
CA GLY A 36 16.90 4.72 -0.22
C GLY A 36 18.19 3.97 -0.61
N TRP A 37 18.04 2.82 -1.25
CA TRP A 37 19.14 2.06 -1.83
C TRP A 37 19.51 2.46 -3.27
N GLY A 38 18.92 3.55 -3.78
CA GLY A 38 19.25 4.15 -5.07
C GLY A 38 18.47 3.56 -6.25
N HIS A 39 17.45 2.74 -6.01
CA HIS A 39 16.69 2.10 -7.09
C HIS A 39 15.57 3.02 -7.59
N LYS A 40 15.46 3.13 -8.92
CA LYS A 40 14.38 3.89 -9.54
C LYS A 40 13.05 3.13 -9.44
N ILE A 41 12.07 3.73 -8.79
CA ILE A 41 10.72 3.21 -8.67
C ILE A 41 9.89 3.66 -9.88
N THR A 42 9.34 2.71 -10.61
CA THR A 42 8.51 2.93 -11.80
C THR A 42 7.26 2.05 -11.73
N PRO A 43 6.22 2.30 -12.53
CA PRO A 43 5.04 1.43 -12.58
C PRO A 43 5.40 -0.03 -12.90
N ALA A 44 6.37 -0.26 -13.79
CA ALA A 44 6.85 -1.60 -14.13
C ALA A 44 7.57 -2.27 -12.95
N PHE A 45 8.37 -1.51 -12.20
CA PHE A 45 9.01 -1.99 -10.98
C PHE A 45 7.96 -2.41 -9.94
N VAL A 46 6.98 -1.54 -9.68
CA VAL A 46 5.92 -1.79 -8.70
C VAL A 46 5.09 -3.01 -9.08
N LYS A 47 4.72 -3.15 -10.36
CA LYS A 47 4.04 -4.34 -10.84
C LYS A 47 4.84 -5.61 -10.54
N LYS A 48 6.14 -5.61 -10.84
CA LYS A 48 7.00 -6.77 -10.58
C LYS A 48 7.15 -7.05 -9.07
N LEU A 49 7.19 -6.01 -8.24
CA LEU A 49 7.21 -6.11 -6.78
C LEU A 49 5.93 -6.78 -6.23
N ILE A 50 4.76 -6.40 -6.73
CA ILE A 50 3.49 -7.04 -6.36
C ILE A 50 3.45 -8.51 -6.84
N ASP A 51 3.90 -8.76 -8.07
CA ASP A 51 3.83 -10.09 -8.67
C ASP A 51 4.81 -11.07 -8.01
N ASN A 52 6.04 -10.63 -7.74
CA ASN A 52 7.16 -11.47 -7.26
C ASN A 52 8.00 -10.73 -6.20
N PRO A 53 7.45 -10.47 -4.99
CA PRO A 53 8.12 -9.64 -4.00
C PRO A 53 9.45 -10.23 -3.52
N ALA A 54 9.52 -11.55 -3.31
CA ALA A 54 10.75 -12.24 -2.89
C ALA A 54 11.87 -12.13 -3.94
N GLU A 55 11.55 -12.25 -5.23
CA GLU A 55 12.54 -12.09 -6.30
C GLU A 55 13.08 -10.66 -6.33
N MET A 56 12.20 -9.67 -6.19
CA MET A 56 12.59 -8.27 -6.16
C MET A 56 13.47 -7.94 -4.96
N TYR A 57 13.11 -8.43 -3.78
CA TYR A 57 13.93 -8.28 -2.58
C TYR A 57 15.30 -8.92 -2.73
N HIS A 58 15.35 -10.19 -3.15
CA HIS A 58 16.60 -10.90 -3.36
C HIS A 58 17.49 -10.21 -4.41
N LYS A 59 16.89 -9.64 -5.45
CA LYS A 59 17.66 -8.97 -6.51
C LYS A 59 18.24 -7.63 -6.09
N TYR A 60 17.49 -6.83 -5.34
CA TYR A 60 17.81 -5.42 -5.12
C TYR A 60 18.20 -5.07 -3.68
N LEU A 61 17.84 -5.91 -2.71
CA LEU A 61 18.03 -5.69 -1.27
C LEU A 61 18.44 -7.01 -0.57
N SER A 62 19.27 -7.84 -1.23
CA SER A 62 19.79 -9.04 -0.57
C SER A 62 20.82 -8.69 0.50
N PHE A 63 20.98 -9.62 1.45
CA PHE A 63 22.03 -9.54 2.46
C PHE A 63 23.41 -9.31 1.84
N GLU A 64 23.75 -10.04 0.78
CA GLU A 64 25.04 -9.91 0.10
C GLU A 64 25.23 -8.51 -0.50
N TYR A 65 24.20 -8.00 -1.19
CA TYR A 65 24.25 -6.66 -1.79
C TYR A 65 24.41 -5.56 -0.72
N ILE A 66 23.61 -5.63 0.35
CA ILE A 66 23.65 -4.65 1.45
C ILE A 66 24.98 -4.70 2.18
N THR A 67 25.44 -5.90 2.53
CA THR A 67 26.74 -6.14 3.17
C THR A 67 27.86 -5.55 2.36
N GLN A 68 27.89 -5.83 1.05
CA GLN A 68 28.95 -5.33 0.16
C GLN A 68 28.98 -3.80 0.13
N ARG A 69 27.81 -3.14 0.02
CA ARG A 69 27.75 -1.68 -0.05
C ARG A 69 28.14 -1.02 1.27
N LYS A 70 27.63 -1.53 2.41
CA LYS A 70 28.01 -1.03 3.74
C LYS A 70 29.51 -1.25 4.00
N CYS A 71 30.06 -2.42 3.70
CA CYS A 71 31.51 -2.65 3.83
C CYS A 71 32.31 -1.63 3.01
N ALA A 72 31.88 -1.33 1.78
CA ALA A 72 32.53 -0.33 0.94
C ALA A 72 32.43 1.10 1.52
N GLU A 73 31.31 1.48 2.12
CA GLU A 73 31.14 2.78 2.83
C GLU A 73 32.14 2.94 3.99
N TYR A 74 32.48 1.84 4.66
CA TYR A 74 33.49 1.80 5.73
C TYR A 74 34.93 1.51 5.23
N GLY A 75 35.14 1.28 3.93
CA GLY A 75 36.46 0.91 3.38
C GLY A 75 36.95 -0.49 3.79
N ILE A 76 36.03 -1.37 4.19
CA ILE A 76 36.29 -2.74 4.66
C ILE A 76 36.19 -3.71 3.49
N LYS A 77 37.09 -4.70 3.42
CA LYS A 77 37.01 -5.74 2.39
C LYS A 77 35.90 -6.74 2.70
N ASP A 78 35.44 -7.43 1.66
CA ASP A 78 34.37 -8.41 1.79
C ASP A 78 34.65 -9.42 2.93
N LYS A 79 33.64 -9.66 3.77
CA LYS A 79 33.65 -10.53 4.97
C LYS A 79 34.57 -10.11 6.12
N GLU A 80 35.35 -9.03 5.99
CA GLU A 80 36.11 -8.49 7.12
C GLU A 80 35.21 -7.81 8.16
N TYR A 81 33.95 -7.50 7.83
CA TYR A 81 32.97 -6.95 8.77
C TYR A 81 32.73 -7.83 10.03
N LEU A 82 33.07 -9.12 9.98
CA LEU A 82 33.01 -10.02 11.15
C LEU A 82 34.17 -9.82 12.13
N ASN A 83 35.18 -9.04 11.76
CA ASN A 83 36.28 -8.69 12.65
C ASN A 83 35.74 -7.82 13.79
N PRO A 84 36.07 -8.09 15.07
CA PRO A 84 35.69 -7.25 16.19
C PRO A 84 36.10 -5.77 16.08
N LEU A 85 37.09 -5.45 15.25
CA LEU A 85 37.50 -4.07 14.95
C LEU A 85 36.55 -3.33 13.99
N HIS A 86 35.56 -4.02 13.43
CA HIS A 86 34.61 -3.51 12.45
C HIS A 86 33.16 -3.63 12.92
N GLN A 87 32.94 -3.61 14.24
CA GLN A 87 31.62 -3.74 14.84
C GLN A 87 30.61 -2.71 14.34
N ASP A 88 31.01 -1.47 14.10
CA ASP A 88 30.10 -0.42 13.59
C ASP A 88 29.51 -0.80 12.22
N CYS A 89 30.36 -1.31 11.30
CA CYS A 89 29.90 -1.79 10.00
C CYS A 89 28.97 -2.99 10.14
N PHE A 90 29.27 -3.93 11.04
CA PHE A 90 28.39 -5.07 11.28
C PHE A 90 27.04 -4.65 11.85
N HIS A 91 27.01 -3.73 12.83
CA HIS A 91 25.76 -3.20 13.38
C HIS A 91 24.93 -2.51 12.29
N ASP A 92 25.54 -1.64 11.47
CA ASP A 92 24.83 -0.97 10.37
C ASP A 92 24.25 -1.96 9.35
N ILE A 93 24.94 -3.08 9.08
CA ILE A 93 24.42 -4.13 8.21
C ILE A 93 23.20 -4.80 8.86
N VAL A 94 23.30 -5.16 10.13
CA VAL A 94 22.22 -5.84 10.85
C VAL A 94 20.98 -4.95 10.97
N ASP A 95 21.15 -3.70 11.41
CA ASP A 95 20.07 -2.73 11.59
C ASP A 95 19.33 -2.46 10.28
N GLU A 96 20.09 -2.30 9.18
CA GLU A 96 19.50 -2.12 7.87
C GLU A 96 18.72 -3.35 7.42
N MET A 97 19.31 -4.54 7.57
CA MET A 97 18.65 -5.79 7.19
C MET A 97 17.38 -6.04 8.01
N GLU A 98 17.39 -5.71 9.30
CA GLU A 98 16.22 -5.82 10.16
C GLU A 98 15.08 -4.92 9.66
N SER A 99 15.37 -3.64 9.42
CA SER A 99 14.37 -2.69 8.90
C SER A 99 13.79 -3.12 7.55
N ILE A 100 14.67 -3.59 6.65
CA ILE A 100 14.31 -4.08 5.32
C ILE A 100 13.44 -5.35 5.42
N PHE A 101 13.81 -6.33 6.26
CA PHE A 101 12.98 -7.53 6.44
C PHE A 101 11.65 -7.25 7.13
N GLU A 102 11.60 -6.32 8.08
CA GLU A 102 10.34 -5.92 8.72
C GLU A 102 9.37 -5.33 7.67
N SER A 103 9.83 -4.38 6.88
CA SER A 103 9.08 -3.78 5.76
C SER A 103 8.60 -4.84 4.77
N PHE A 104 9.47 -5.78 4.38
CA PHE A 104 9.12 -6.90 3.51
C PHE A 104 8.01 -7.78 4.08
N ASN A 105 8.12 -8.16 5.35
CA ASN A 105 7.16 -9.04 6.01
C ASN A 105 5.78 -8.38 6.12
N GLN A 106 5.74 -7.09 6.44
CA GLN A 106 4.51 -6.31 6.47
C GLN A 106 3.88 -6.24 5.07
N PHE A 107 4.68 -5.99 4.03
CA PHE A 107 4.23 -5.98 2.64
C PHE A 107 3.66 -7.34 2.22
N CYS A 108 4.37 -8.43 2.49
CA CYS A 108 3.92 -9.78 2.17
C CYS A 108 2.64 -10.17 2.90
N THR A 109 2.44 -9.71 4.15
CA THR A 109 1.22 -9.94 4.92
C THR A 109 0.01 -9.26 4.27
N LEU A 110 0.19 -8.06 3.72
CA LEU A 110 -0.89 -7.32 3.05
C LEU A 110 -1.00 -7.62 1.55
N LEU A 111 -0.11 -8.45 1.00
CA LEU A 111 0.00 -8.68 -0.44
C LEU A 111 -1.33 -9.03 -1.14
N PRO A 112 -2.21 -9.89 -0.59
CA PRO A 112 -3.50 -10.17 -1.22
C PRO A 112 -4.36 -8.91 -1.37
N HIS A 113 -4.43 -8.07 -0.34
CA HIS A 113 -5.20 -6.83 -0.37
C HIS A 113 -4.55 -5.78 -1.26
N ILE A 114 -3.22 -5.73 -1.29
CA ILE A 114 -2.46 -4.86 -2.21
C ILE A 114 -2.79 -5.22 -3.66
N LYS A 115 -2.83 -6.52 -3.99
CA LYS A 115 -3.18 -6.99 -5.35
C LYS A 115 -4.59 -6.59 -5.77
N GLU A 116 -5.54 -6.58 -4.85
CA GLU A 116 -6.92 -6.16 -5.11
C GLU A 116 -7.06 -4.63 -5.24
N ALA A 117 -6.34 -3.88 -4.40
CA ALA A 117 -6.42 -2.43 -4.32
C ALA A 117 -5.60 -1.70 -5.40
N TYR A 118 -4.47 -2.26 -5.82
CA TYR A 118 -3.57 -1.59 -6.74
C TYR A 118 -4.16 -1.45 -8.15
N GLY A 119 -4.16 -0.23 -8.67
CA GLY A 119 -4.78 0.15 -9.95
C GLY A 119 -6.27 0.53 -9.84
N SER A 120 -6.96 0.14 -8.77
CA SER A 120 -8.38 0.44 -8.54
C SER A 120 -8.58 1.52 -7.47
N LEU A 121 -8.01 1.29 -6.29
CA LEU A 121 -8.12 2.13 -5.09
C LEU A 121 -6.86 2.92 -4.79
N CYS A 122 -5.68 2.41 -5.17
CA CYS A 122 -4.42 3.14 -5.07
C CYS A 122 -3.57 2.95 -6.33
N TYR A 123 -2.62 3.86 -6.56
CA TYR A 123 -1.73 3.83 -7.72
C TYR A 123 -0.40 4.50 -7.40
N LEU A 124 0.64 4.16 -8.16
CA LEU A 124 1.92 4.87 -8.08
C LEU A 124 1.76 6.23 -8.78
N ALA A 125 1.94 7.31 -8.03
CA ALA A 125 2.06 8.65 -8.57
C ALA A 125 3.53 8.95 -8.89
N GLU A 126 3.75 9.50 -10.07
CA GLU A 126 5.02 10.09 -10.47
C GLU A 126 4.88 11.61 -10.32
N GLU A 127 5.28 12.17 -9.19
CA GLU A 127 5.31 13.63 -9.03
C GLU A 127 6.55 14.20 -9.72
N SER A 128 6.31 15.01 -10.75
CA SER A 128 7.34 15.62 -11.60
C SER A 128 8.19 16.70 -10.91
N HIS A 129 7.97 16.95 -9.61
CA HIS A 129 8.60 18.03 -8.86
C HIS A 129 9.49 17.54 -7.72
N THR A 130 9.20 16.36 -7.17
CA THR A 130 9.90 15.76 -6.03
C THR A 130 10.80 14.59 -6.45
N ASN A 131 10.64 14.03 -7.66
CA ASN A 131 11.31 12.80 -8.14
C ASN A 131 11.09 11.57 -7.24
N GLU A 132 10.24 11.67 -6.20
CA GLU A 132 9.96 10.61 -5.26
C GLU A 132 8.64 9.95 -5.62
N ALA A 133 8.74 8.75 -6.20
CA ALA A 133 7.56 7.95 -6.51
C ALA A 133 6.91 7.49 -5.21
N HIS A 134 5.61 7.72 -5.08
CA HIS A 134 4.83 7.30 -3.92
C HIS A 134 3.47 6.75 -4.37
N VAL A 135 2.95 5.80 -3.62
CA VAL A 135 1.61 5.25 -3.79
C VAL A 135 0.63 6.20 -3.12
N MET A 136 -0.44 6.53 -3.84
CA MET A 136 -1.52 7.37 -3.33
C MET A 136 -2.90 6.81 -3.68
N GLU A 137 -3.91 7.30 -2.96
CA GLU A 137 -5.31 6.97 -3.19
C GLU A 137 -5.78 7.47 -4.58
N THR A 138 -6.58 6.66 -5.31
CA THR A 138 -7.23 7.12 -6.54
C THR A 138 -8.38 8.07 -6.22
N LYS A 139 -8.69 9.00 -7.14
CA LYS A 139 -9.79 9.98 -6.94
C LYS A 139 -11.15 9.34 -6.63
N ASN A 140 -11.37 8.10 -7.06
CA ASN A 140 -12.65 7.39 -6.94
C ASN A 140 -12.63 6.31 -5.85
N ALA A 141 -11.52 6.11 -5.12
CA ALA A 141 -11.38 5.00 -4.18
C ALA A 141 -12.47 5.00 -3.10
N ARG A 142 -12.71 6.15 -2.45
CA ARG A 142 -13.79 6.27 -1.44
C ARG A 142 -15.17 5.98 -2.01
N LEU A 143 -15.46 6.47 -3.22
CA LEU A 143 -16.75 6.21 -3.86
C LEU A 143 -16.93 4.71 -4.15
N GLN A 144 -15.90 4.03 -4.64
CA GLN A 144 -15.94 2.58 -4.85
C GLN A 144 -16.14 1.82 -3.54
N ILE A 145 -15.45 2.22 -2.47
CA ILE A 145 -15.64 1.63 -1.13
C ILE A 145 -17.07 1.88 -0.63
N MET A 146 -17.60 3.10 -0.79
CA MET A 146 -18.99 3.40 -0.43
C MET A 146 -19.99 2.51 -1.15
N GLN A 147 -19.79 2.27 -2.45
CA GLN A 147 -20.64 1.38 -3.24
C GLN A 147 -20.58 -0.08 -2.76
N GLN A 148 -19.43 -0.54 -2.29
CA GLN A 148 -19.27 -1.89 -1.71
C GLN A 148 -19.96 -2.02 -0.34
N CYS A 149 -20.22 -0.92 0.36
CA CYS A 149 -20.86 -0.89 1.67
C CYS A 149 -22.35 -0.55 1.61
N ALA A 150 -22.86 -0.23 0.42
CA ALA A 150 -24.27 0.08 0.19
C ALA A 150 -25.08 -1.20 0.00
N GLU A 151 -26.18 -1.32 0.74
CA GLU A 151 -27.20 -2.35 0.53
C GLU A 151 -28.29 -1.77 -0.36
N TYR A 152 -28.64 -2.50 -1.44
CA TYR A 152 -29.64 -2.08 -2.40
C TYR A 152 -30.90 -2.94 -2.25
N GLY A 153 -32.03 -2.27 -2.05
CA GLY A 153 -33.33 -2.91 -1.96
C GLY A 153 -34.33 -2.30 -2.95
N LYS A 154 -35.50 -2.93 -3.03
CA LYS A 154 -36.64 -2.37 -3.78
C LYS A 154 -37.13 -1.15 -3.03
N ILE A 155 -37.11 0.02 -3.67
CA ILE A 155 -37.81 1.19 -3.16
C ILE A 155 -39.25 1.07 -3.67
N GLU A 156 -40.19 0.85 -2.76
CA GLU A 156 -41.60 1.06 -3.09
C GLU A 156 -41.79 2.56 -3.33
N ASP A 157 -42.26 2.91 -4.52
CA ASP A 157 -42.77 4.26 -4.81
C ASP A 157 -43.94 4.52 -3.87
N ARG A 158 -43.69 5.01 -2.65
CA ARG A 158 -44.70 5.69 -1.86
C ARG A 158 -45.01 6.99 -2.57
N ARG A 159 -45.82 6.91 -3.64
CA ARG A 159 -46.65 8.03 -4.04
C ARG A 159 -47.49 8.34 -2.80
N PHE A 160 -47.18 9.45 -2.15
CA PHE A 160 -48.15 10.10 -1.29
C PHE A 160 -49.34 10.43 -2.19
N THR A 161 -50.31 9.52 -2.26
CA THR A 161 -51.65 9.87 -2.71
C THR A 161 -52.25 10.64 -1.55
N PHE A 162 -52.18 11.97 -1.62
CA PHE A 162 -53.15 12.79 -0.89
C PHE A 162 -54.52 12.37 -1.43
N SER A 163 -55.34 11.75 -0.59
CA SER A 163 -56.75 11.60 -0.92
C SER A 163 -57.42 12.95 -0.75
N ASP A 164 -58.29 13.32 -1.68
CA ASP A 164 -59.05 14.58 -1.66
C ASP A 164 -59.90 14.78 -0.39
N SER A 165 -59.97 13.79 0.51
CA SER A 165 -60.56 13.89 1.84
C SER A 165 -59.75 14.69 2.86
N ASP A 166 -58.49 15.03 2.57
CA ASP A 166 -57.63 15.77 3.51
C ASP A 166 -57.79 17.30 3.39
N PHE A 167 -58.72 17.78 2.54
CA PHE A 167 -58.96 19.20 2.26
C PHE A 167 -60.41 19.66 2.46
N GLU A 168 -61.23 18.97 3.25
CA GLU A 168 -62.51 19.54 3.72
C GLU A 168 -62.30 20.28 5.05
N VAL A 169 -62.24 21.61 4.97
CA VAL A 169 -62.43 22.57 6.07
C VAL A 169 -63.77 23.27 5.89
#